data_AF-A0A836GLE6-F1
#
_entry.id   AF-A0A836GLE6-F1
#
_cell.length_a   1.000
_cell.length_b   1.000
_cell.length_c   1.000
_cell.angle_alpha   90.00
_cell.angle_beta   90.00
_cell.angle_gamma   90.00
#
_symmetry.space_group_name_H-M   'P 1'
#
loop_
_entity.id
_entity.type
_entity.pdbx_description
1 polymer ?
#
loop_
_entity_poly.entity_id
_entity_poly.type
_entity_poly.pdbx_seq_one_letter_code
_entity_poly.pdbx_strand_id
1 'polypeptide(L)'
;MLKSYPARYSTSGARTGTRVIRLTVDQEAVLQEQFNRWPRAPHTADVVLLAAETGLSEADVEGWYAIRLAQWRKEQGLGGNLGIH
;
A
#
# COMPACT_ATOMS: atom_id res chain seq x y z
N MET A 1 37.49 9.93 5.84
CA MET A 1 36.78 10.26 4.58
C MET A 1 35.61 9.28 4.43
N LEU A 2 34.37 9.73 4.68
CA LEU A 2 33.16 8.91 4.52
C LEU A 2 32.88 8.72 3.02
N LYS A 3 32.75 7.47 2.58
CA LYS A 3 32.29 7.15 1.23
C LYS A 3 30.77 7.25 1.21
N SER A 4 30.23 8.25 0.54
CA SER A 4 28.80 8.39 0.29
C SER A 4 28.38 7.35 -0.76
N TYR A 5 27.61 6.36 -0.34
CA TYR A 5 26.91 5.47 -1.28
C TYR A 5 25.57 6.11 -1.63
N PRO A 6 25.25 6.35 -2.91
CA PRO A 6 23.89 6.70 -3.28
C PRO A 6 23.01 5.46 -3.07
N ALA A 7 22.11 5.52 -2.10
CA ALA A 7 20.99 4.62 -2.04
C ALA A 7 20.13 4.88 -3.28
N ARG A 8 20.36 4.08 -4.33
CA ARG A 8 19.43 3.98 -5.44
C ARG A 8 18.23 3.21 -4.91
N TYR A 9 17.25 3.93 -4.39
CA TYR A 9 15.92 3.40 -4.19
C TYR A 9 15.44 3.02 -5.59
N SER A 10 15.37 1.73 -5.86
CA SER A 10 14.75 1.19 -7.06
C SER A 10 13.35 1.78 -7.15
N THR A 11 13.17 2.69 -8.10
CA THR A 11 11.85 3.11 -8.55
C THR A 11 11.23 1.89 -9.22
N SER A 12 10.61 1.02 -8.44
CA SER A 12 9.78 -0.04 -8.99
C SER A 12 8.62 0.65 -9.70
N GLY A 13 8.77 0.72 -11.03
CA GLY A 13 7.84 1.38 -11.92
C GLY A 13 6.44 0.83 -11.71
N ALA A 14 5.51 1.76 -11.53
CA ALA A 14 4.08 1.54 -11.52
C ALA A 14 3.66 0.64 -12.70
N ARG A 15 3.45 -0.65 -12.43
CA ARG A 15 2.58 -1.48 -13.28
C ARG A 15 1.15 -1.16 -12.88
N THR A 16 0.63 -0.05 -13.38
CA THR A 16 -0.79 0.31 -13.28
C THR A 16 -1.60 -0.54 -14.27
N GLY A 17 -1.58 -1.86 -14.08
CA GLY A 17 -2.66 -2.70 -14.54
C GLY A 17 -3.69 -2.70 -13.41
N THR A 18 -4.83 -2.04 -13.60
CA THR A 18 -5.96 -2.08 -12.65
C THR A 18 -6.51 -3.51 -12.62
N ARG A 19 -5.86 -4.37 -11.85
CA ARG A 19 -6.30 -5.75 -11.62
C ARG A 19 -7.34 -5.73 -10.52
N VAL A 20 -8.53 -6.22 -10.84
CA VAL A 20 -9.62 -6.37 -9.89
C VAL A 20 -9.32 -7.61 -9.05
N ILE A 21 -8.82 -7.39 -7.84
CA ILE A 21 -8.63 -8.47 -6.85
C ILE A 21 -9.95 -8.68 -6.11
N ARG A 22 -10.39 -9.93 -5.98
CA ARG A 22 -11.53 -10.32 -5.14
C ARG A 22 -10.97 -11.00 -3.89
N LEU A 23 -11.05 -10.32 -2.76
CA LEU A 23 -10.60 -10.84 -1.48
C LEU A 23 -11.75 -11.55 -0.76
N THR A 24 -11.42 -12.56 0.03
CA THR A 24 -12.36 -13.09 1.03
C THR A 24 -12.49 -12.10 2.20
N VAL A 25 -13.56 -12.24 2.98
CA VAL A 25 -13.79 -11.39 4.17
C VAL A 25 -12.62 -11.50 5.15
N ASP A 26 -12.09 -12.71 5.36
CA ASP A 26 -10.97 -12.95 6.28
C ASP A 26 -9.67 -12.29 5.79
N GLN A 27 -9.39 -12.38 4.49
CA GLN A 27 -8.22 -11.73 3.88
C GLN A 27 -8.30 -10.20 4.01
N GLU A 28 -9.47 -9.63 3.72
CA GLU A 28 -9.69 -8.20 3.85
C GLU A 28 -9.60 -7.75 5.31
N ALA A 29 -10.10 -8.54 6.25
CA ALA A 29 -10.05 -8.22 7.68
C ALA A 29 -8.60 -8.12 8.19
N VAL A 30 -7.73 -9.06 7.82
CA VAL A 30 -6.31 -9.03 8.21
C VAL A 30 -5.61 -7.78 7.65
N LEU A 31 -5.80 -7.49 6.36
CA LEU A 31 -5.21 -6.31 5.73
C LEU A 31 -5.75 -5.01 6.36
N GLN A 32 -7.05 -4.95 6.64
CA GLN A 32 -7.69 -3.79 7.24
C GLN A 32 -7.24 -3.56 8.69
N GLU A 33 -7.07 -4.62 9.49
CA GLU A 33 -6.55 -4.52 10.84
C GLU A 33 -5.13 -3.93 10.85
N GLN A 34 -4.27 -4.43 9.98
CA GLN A 34 -2.89 -3.95 9.89
C GLN A 34 -2.82 -2.51 9.38
N PHE A 35 -3.66 -2.16 8.41
CA PHE A 35 -3.80 -0.78 7.96
C PHE A 35 -4.30 0.15 9.07
N ASN A 36 -5.26 -0.28 9.90
CA ASN A 36 -5.78 0.53 11.01
C ASN A 36 -4.70 0.83 12.05
N ARG A 37 -3.75 -0.09 12.29
CA ARG A 37 -2.60 0.14 13.16
C ARG A 37 -1.65 1.17 12.56
N TRP A 38 -1.43 1.10 11.25
CA TRP A 38 -0.55 2.03 10.56
C TRP A 38 -1.03 2.36 9.13
N PRO A 39 -1.75 3.48 8.92
CA PRO A 39 -2.35 3.83 7.62
C PRO A 39 -1.32 4.48 6.68
N ARG A 40 -0.24 3.75 6.36
CA ARG A 40 0.81 4.15 5.39
C ARG A 40 1.07 3.03 4.39
N ALA A 41 1.90 3.31 3.38
CA ALA A 41 2.41 2.26 2.48
C ALA A 41 3.26 1.24 3.27
N PRO A 42 2.96 -0.07 3.19
CA PRO A 42 3.65 -1.09 3.97
C PRO A 42 5.10 -1.20 3.50
N HIS A 43 6.02 -1.53 4.41
CA HIS A 43 7.38 -1.85 3.99
C HIS A 43 7.39 -3.20 3.27
N THR A 44 8.41 -3.46 2.44
CA THR A 44 8.53 -4.72 1.68
C THR A 44 8.47 -5.94 2.59
N ALA A 45 9.08 -5.89 3.78
CA ALA A 45 9.01 -6.97 4.76
C ALA A 45 7.57 -7.22 5.25
N ASP A 46 6.79 -6.15 5.48
CA ASP A 46 5.40 -6.25 5.90
C ASP A 46 4.54 -6.85 4.78
N VAL A 47 4.77 -6.47 3.53
CA VAL A 47 4.07 -7.03 2.35
C VAL A 47 4.27 -8.54 2.25
N VAL A 48 5.51 -9.01 2.41
CA VAL A 48 5.83 -10.45 2.36
C VAL A 48 5.11 -11.20 3.49
N LEU A 49 5.12 -10.66 4.70
CA LEU A 49 4.46 -11.28 5.85
C LEU A 49 2.94 -11.37 5.63
N LEU A 50 2.32 -10.27 5.22
CA LEU A 50 0.88 -10.21 4.95
C LEU A 50 0.46 -11.15 3.82
N ALA A 51 1.27 -11.25 2.76
CA ALA A 51 1.05 -12.18 1.67
C ALA A 51 1.02 -13.63 2.18
N ALA A 52 1.97 -14.00 3.05
CA ALA A 52 2.00 -15.32 3.67
C ALA A 52 0.82 -15.57 4.62
N GLU A 53 0.42 -14.59 5.43
CA GLU A 53 -0.69 -14.71 6.38
C GLU A 53 -2.07 -14.81 5.68
N THR A 54 -2.25 -14.07 4.59
CA THR A 54 -3.53 -14.01 3.85
C THR A 54 -3.60 -15.01 2.69
N GLY A 55 -2.49 -15.64 2.34
CA GLY A 55 -2.35 -16.50 1.15
C GLY A 55 -2.44 -15.72 -0.17
N LEU A 56 -2.29 -14.40 -0.15
CA LEU A 56 -2.30 -13.53 -1.32
C LEU A 56 -0.90 -13.42 -1.94
N SER A 57 -0.82 -12.95 -3.18
CA SER A 57 0.48 -12.52 -3.73
C SER A 57 0.90 -11.17 -3.13
N GLU A 58 2.21 -10.92 -3.04
CA GLU A 58 2.75 -9.62 -2.60
C GLU A 58 2.16 -8.47 -3.41
N ALA A 59 2.00 -8.65 -4.72
CA ALA A 59 1.37 -7.66 -5.57
C ALA A 59 -0.08 -7.36 -5.14
N ASP A 60 -0.86 -8.37 -4.70
CA ASP A 60 -2.28 -8.22 -4.28
C ASP A 60 -2.37 -7.38 -3.01
N VAL A 61 -1.46 -7.64 -2.07
CA VAL A 61 -1.30 -6.82 -0.88
C VAL A 61 -0.95 -5.38 -1.25
N GLU A 62 0.05 -5.16 -2.11
CA GLU A 62 0.44 -3.81 -2.56
C GLU A 62 -0.72 -3.08 -3.26
N GLY A 63 -1.46 -3.78 -4.13
CA GLY A 63 -2.61 -3.25 -4.85
C GLY A 63 -3.75 -2.84 -3.92
N TRP A 64 -4.04 -3.68 -2.91
CA TRP A 64 -5.03 -3.37 -1.89
C TRP A 64 -4.64 -2.13 -1.09
N TYR A 65 -3.39 -2.04 -0.62
CA TYR A 65 -2.89 -0.88 0.14
C TYR A 65 -2.93 0.41 -0.67
N ALA A 66 -2.61 0.35 -1.97
CA ALA A 66 -2.68 1.53 -2.84
C ALA A 66 -4.13 2.08 -2.93
N ILE A 67 -5.11 1.19 -3.10
CA ILE A 67 -6.54 1.57 -3.16
C ILE A 67 -7.00 2.11 -1.79
N ARG A 68 -6.72 1.39 -0.70
CA ARG A 68 -7.16 1.80 0.64
C ARG A 68 -6.53 3.13 1.06
N LEU A 69 -5.25 3.37 0.77
CA LEU A 69 -4.60 4.67 1.01
C LEU A 69 -5.27 5.81 0.23
N ALA A 70 -5.64 5.58 -1.02
CA ALA A 70 -6.34 6.58 -1.82
C ALA A 70 -7.73 6.91 -1.24
N GLN A 71 -8.46 5.90 -0.77
CA GLN A 71 -9.74 6.08 -0.07
C GLN A 71 -9.55 6.85 1.24
N TRP A 72 -8.61 6.39 2.08
CA TRP A 72 -8.32 7.02 3.36
C TRP A 72 -7.94 8.50 3.19
N ARG A 73 -7.11 8.86 2.20
CA ARG A 73 -6.80 10.26 1.89
C ARG A 73 -8.05 11.09 1.59
N LYS A 74 -9.02 10.53 0.86
CA LYS A 74 -10.30 11.20 0.61
C LYS A 74 -11.11 11.37 1.89
N GLU A 75 -11.18 10.32 2.73
CA GLU A 75 -11.85 10.35 4.04
C GLU A 75 -11.23 11.40 4.98
N GLN A 76 -9.91 11.60 4.94
CA GLN A 76 -9.22 12.63 5.73
C GLN A 76 -9.39 14.06 5.18
N GLY A 77 -10.22 14.26 4.14
CA GLY A 77 -10.38 15.58 3.50
C GLY A 77 -9.17 16.00 2.65
N LEU A 78 -8.19 15.12 2.46
CA LEU A 78 -7.02 15.33 1.58
C LEU A 78 -7.31 14.90 0.13
N GLY A 79 -8.56 14.51 -0.15
CA GLY A 79 -9.07 14.19 -1.48
C GLY A 79 -9.67 15.39 -2.19
N GLY A 80 -8.83 16.37 -2.56
CA GLY A 80 -9.16 17.36 -3.58
C GLY A 80 -10.12 18.48 -3.17
N ASN A 81 -9.59 19.53 -2.53
CA ASN A 81 -9.78 20.93 -2.92
C ASN A 81 -8.80 21.84 -2.14
N LEU A 82 -7.54 21.87 -2.58
CA LEU A 82 -6.68 23.05 -2.40
C LEU A 82 -6.77 23.94 -3.66
N GLY A 83 -8.00 24.13 -4.15
CA GLY A 83 -8.34 25.17 -5.10
C GLY A 83 -8.50 26.47 -4.32
N ILE A 84 -7.39 27.19 -4.19
CA ILE A 84 -7.31 28.66 -4.16
C ILE A 84 -8.56 29.29 -4.81
N HIS A 85 -9.34 29.99 -4.00
CA HIS A 85 -10.36 30.95 -4.42
C HIS A 85 -9.94 32.34 -3.91
#